data_AF-A0A956ANJ7-F1
#
_entry.id   AF-A0A956ANJ7-F1
#
_cell.length_a   1.000
_cell.length_b   1.000
_cell.length_c   1.000
_cell.angle_alpha   90.00
_cell.angle_beta   90.00
_cell.angle_gamma   90.00
#
_symmetry.space_group_name_H-M   'P 1'
#
loop_
_entity.id
_entity.type
_entity.pdbx_description
1 polymer ?
#
loop_
_entity_poly.entity_id
_entity_poly.type
_entity_poly.pdbx_seq_one_letter_code
_entity_poly.pdbx_strand_id
1 'polypeptide(L)'
;MESQPSTSTPANRCQTCFGTGEVGGPHGIVTCRDCTGLGELPSSMVLVERRLRDLEVRYTAEGGRVSADVQWLVDEVRRSRHALVQILAAGADADSAGDGHRALSKKMCFLANDVLDLYQPQSY
;
A
#
# COMPACT_ATOMS: atom_id res chain seq x y z
N MET A 1 -25.29 14.74 18.65
CA MET A 1 -24.81 13.79 17.64
C MET A 1 -23.39 13.41 18.04
N GLU A 2 -23.28 12.45 18.95
CA GLU A 2 -22.00 11.82 19.31
C GLU A 2 -21.70 10.75 18.26
N SER A 3 -20.65 10.98 17.47
CA SER A 3 -20.13 10.01 16.52
C SER A 3 -19.50 8.85 17.29
N GLN A 4 -20.07 7.65 17.19
CA GLN A 4 -19.48 6.44 17.75
C GLN A 4 -18.14 6.14 17.04
N PRO A 5 -17.08 5.74 17.77
CA PRO A 5 -15.84 5.32 17.15
C PRO A 5 -16.05 3.99 16.42
N SER A 6 -15.69 3.96 15.14
CA SER A 6 -15.62 2.74 14.34
C SER A 6 -14.64 1.76 14.99
N THR A 7 -15.14 0.60 15.42
CA THR A 7 -14.34 -0.47 16.02
C THR A 7 -13.43 -1.08 14.95
N SER A 8 -12.22 -0.54 14.81
CA SER A 8 -11.15 -1.11 14.01
C SER A 8 -10.84 -2.53 14.49
N THR A 9 -10.72 -3.50 13.59
CA THR A 9 -10.16 -4.82 13.94
C THR A 9 -8.73 -4.62 14.47
N PRO A 10 -8.33 -5.26 15.59
CA PRO A 10 -7.03 -5.01 16.24
C PRO A 10 -5.82 -5.17 15.32
N ALA A 11 -5.96 -5.95 14.24
CA ALA A 11 -4.93 -6.15 13.22
C ALA A 11 -4.57 -4.88 12.42
N ASN A 12 -5.52 -3.96 12.19
CA ASN A 12 -5.30 -2.73 11.42
C ASN A 12 -5.06 -1.50 12.30
N ARG A 13 -5.17 -1.61 13.62
CA ARG A 13 -4.93 -0.48 14.51
C ARG A 13 -3.47 -0.05 14.42
N CYS A 14 -3.24 1.25 14.27
CA CYS A 14 -1.89 1.81 14.25
C CYS A 14 -1.21 1.63 15.60
N GLN A 15 -0.06 0.96 15.61
CA GLN A 15 0.68 0.63 16.83
C GLN A 15 1.47 1.82 17.41
N THR A 16 1.56 2.93 16.67
CA THR A 16 2.29 4.12 17.09
C THR A 16 1.40 5.12 17.84
N CYS A 17 0.19 5.34 17.34
CA CYS A 17 -0.80 6.23 17.97
C CYS A 17 -1.89 5.45 18.72
N PHE A 18 -1.84 4.12 18.68
CA PHE A 18 -2.88 3.26 19.26
C PHE A 18 -4.29 3.68 18.82
N GLY A 19 -4.51 3.95 17.53
CA GLY A 19 -5.84 4.29 17.03
C GLY A 19 -6.26 5.77 17.14
N THR A 20 -5.47 6.64 17.78
CA THR A 20 -5.88 8.04 17.96
C THR A 20 -5.64 8.91 16.74
N GLY A 21 -4.77 8.48 15.82
CA GLY A 21 -4.30 9.31 14.70
C GLY A 21 -3.24 10.34 15.09
N GLU A 22 -2.94 10.49 16.37
CA GLU A 22 -2.12 11.59 16.90
C GLU A 22 -1.06 11.07 17.86
N VAL A 23 0.09 11.75 17.90
CA VAL A 23 1.20 11.45 18.82
C VAL A 23 1.70 12.74 19.47
N GLY A 24 2.27 12.63 20.67
CA GLY A 24 2.91 13.76 21.34
C GLY A 24 4.21 14.15 20.62
N GLY A 25 4.37 15.43 20.31
CA GLY A 25 5.59 16.01 19.75
C GLY A 25 6.18 17.11 20.64
N PRO A 26 7.38 17.63 20.31
CA PRO A 26 8.08 18.65 21.11
C PRO A 26 7.31 19.97 21.28
N HIS A 27 6.34 20.24 20.40
CA HIS A 27 5.56 21.48 20.36
C HIS A 27 4.05 21.24 20.51
N GLY A 28 3.64 20.08 21.03
CA GLY A 28 2.24 19.70 21.18
C GLY A 28 1.86 18.46 20.39
N ILE A 29 0.57 18.24 20.23
CA ILE A 29 0.02 17.09 19.52
C ILE A 29 0.28 17.26 18.02
N VAL A 30 0.80 16.20 17.38
CA VAL A 30 1.04 16.16 15.94
C VAL A 30 0.40 14.93 15.32
N THR A 31 0.06 15.02 14.04
CA THR A 31 -0.45 13.88 13.27
C THR A 31 0.55 12.71 13.29
N CYS A 32 0.06 11.52 13.63
CA CYS A 32 0.85 10.30 13.60
C CYS A 32 1.34 10.04 12.18
N ARG A 33 2.65 9.89 12.01
CA ARG A 33 3.26 9.72 10.67
C ARG A 33 2.95 8.37 10.04
N ASP A 34 2.75 7.34 10.84
CA ASP A 34 2.57 5.96 10.34
C ASP A 34 1.16 5.71 9.82
N CYS A 35 0.14 6.25 10.50
CA CYS A 35 -1.25 6.17 10.06
C CYS A 35 -1.79 7.45 9.42
N THR A 36 -0.97 8.49 9.30
CA THR A 36 -1.38 9.79 8.71
C THR A 36 -2.60 10.42 9.35
N GLY A 37 -2.85 10.20 10.64
CA GLY A 37 -4.04 10.74 11.30
C GLY A 37 -5.26 9.82 11.26
N LEU A 38 -5.19 8.67 10.59
CA LEU A 38 -6.35 7.78 10.42
C LEU A 38 -6.59 6.88 11.63
N GLY A 39 -5.61 6.71 12.52
CA GLY A 39 -5.70 5.74 13.63
C GLY A 39 -5.51 4.28 13.20
N GLU A 40 -5.72 3.97 11.93
CA GLU A 40 -5.47 2.65 11.32
C GLU A 40 -4.31 2.70 10.33
N LEU A 41 -3.59 1.59 10.16
CA LEU A 41 -2.53 1.49 9.16
C LEU A 41 -3.15 1.53 7.75
N PRO A 42 -2.69 2.44 6.88
CA PRO A 42 -3.10 2.43 5.48
C PRO A 42 -2.67 1.12 4.80
N SER A 43 -3.34 0.77 3.70
CA SER A 43 -2.91 -0.37 2.89
C SER A 43 -1.46 -0.19 2.41
N SER A 44 -0.79 -1.31 2.17
CA SER A 44 0.56 -1.35 1.59
C SER A 44 0.69 -0.48 0.34
N MET A 45 -0.35 -0.45 -0.51
CA MET A 45 -0.42 0.38 -1.71
C MET A 45 -0.30 1.87 -1.38
N VAL A 46 -1.03 2.34 -0.36
CA VAL A 46 -0.98 3.75 0.07
C VAL A 46 0.38 4.08 0.67
N LEU A 47 0.94 3.20 1.50
CA LEU A 47 2.26 3.39 2.10
C LEU A 47 3.38 3.46 1.06
N VAL A 48 3.36 2.57 0.06
CA VAL A 48 4.34 2.55 -1.03
C VAL A 48 4.22 3.80 -1.88
N GLU A 49 3.03 4.18 -2.35
CA GLU A 49 2.86 5.40 -3.17
C GLU A 49 3.29 6.65 -2.43
N ARG A 50 2.99 6.73 -1.12
CA ARG A 50 3.47 7.84 -0.29
C ARG A 50 4.99 7.85 -0.20
N ARG A 51 5.62 6.68 0.02
CA ARG A 51 7.08 6.58 0.06
C ARG A 51 7.71 7.00 -1.26
N LEU A 52 7.12 6.64 -2.40
CA LEU A 52 7.58 7.06 -3.72
C LEU A 52 7.49 8.59 -3.88
N ARG A 53 6.36 9.20 -3.52
CA ARG A 53 6.20 10.67 -3.54
C ARG A 53 7.21 11.38 -2.64
N ASP A 54 7.45 10.85 -1.44
CA ASP A 54 8.45 11.37 -0.51
C ASP A 54 9.86 11.36 -1.13
N LEU A 55 10.21 10.30 -1.85
CA LEU A 55 11.51 10.21 -2.55
C LEU A 55 11.57 11.21 -3.70
N GLU A 56 10.52 11.31 -4.51
CA GLU A 56 10.45 12.30 -5.59
C GLU A 56 10.66 13.72 -5.07
N VAL A 57 9.93 14.12 -4.02
CA VAL A 57 10.02 15.47 -3.45
C VAL A 57 11.42 15.75 -2.91
N ARG A 58 12.02 14.79 -2.18
CA ARG A 58 13.37 14.96 -1.61
C ARG A 58 14.43 15.13 -2.69
N TYR A 59 14.42 14.27 -3.71
CA TYR A 59 15.49 14.22 -4.71
C TYR A 59 15.25 15.12 -5.93
N THR A 60 14.02 15.62 -6.14
CA THR A 60 13.76 16.64 -7.18
C THR A 60 14.46 17.96 -6.85
N ALA A 61 14.52 18.34 -5.58
CA ALA A 61 15.17 19.58 -5.15
C ALA A 61 16.71 19.56 -5.30
N GLU A 62 17.32 18.38 -5.28
CA GLU A 62 18.78 18.21 -5.40
C GLU A 62 19.29 18.37 -6.85
N GLY A 63 18.44 18.10 -7.84
CA GLY A 63 18.81 18.14 -9.26
C GLY A 63 19.90 17.13 -9.65
N GLY A 64 20.40 17.25 -10.89
CA GLY A 64 21.49 16.42 -11.39
C GLY A 64 21.12 14.94 -11.63
N ARG A 65 22.15 14.09 -11.75
CA ARG A 65 22.01 12.69 -12.16
C ARG A 65 21.19 11.85 -11.18
N VAL A 66 21.38 12.07 -9.87
CA VAL A 66 20.65 11.34 -8.82
C VAL A 66 19.14 11.60 -8.93
N SER A 67 18.75 12.86 -9.21
CA SER A 67 17.35 13.22 -9.40
C SER A 67 16.70 12.45 -10.56
N ALA A 68 17.40 12.37 -11.70
CA ALA A 68 16.92 11.64 -12.88
C ALA A 68 16.84 10.12 -12.61
N ASP A 69 17.84 9.55 -11.95
CA ASP A 69 17.86 8.11 -11.60
C ASP A 69 16.71 7.77 -10.63
N VAL A 70 16.42 8.63 -9.65
CA VAL A 70 15.30 8.44 -8.71
C VAL A 70 13.95 8.56 -9.42
N GLN A 71 13.77 9.55 -10.29
CA GLN A 71 12.52 9.71 -11.06
C GLN A 71 12.26 8.46 -11.92
N TRP A 72 13.28 7.98 -12.62
CA TRP A 72 13.17 6.75 -13.42
C TRP A 72 12.80 5.53 -12.55
N LEU A 73 13.45 5.35 -11.40
CA LEU A 73 13.15 4.24 -10.48
C LEU A 73 11.70 4.30 -9.96
N VAL A 74 11.23 5.49 -9.58
CA VAL A 74 9.86 5.66 -9.09
C VAL A 74 8.84 5.30 -10.17
N ASP A 75 9.06 5.77 -11.40
CA ASP A 75 8.20 5.43 -12.53
C ASP A 75 8.19 3.92 -12.82
N GLU A 76 9.34 3.26 -12.71
CA GLU A 76 9.43 1.82 -12.95
C GLU A 76 8.71 1.01 -11.86
N VAL A 77 8.77 1.45 -10.60
CA VAL A 77 7.99 0.83 -9.51
C VAL A 77 6.49 0.99 -9.75
N ARG A 78 6.03 2.19 -10.12
CA ARG A 78 4.60 2.44 -10.42
C ARG A 78 4.11 1.59 -11.59
N ARG A 79 4.90 1.55 -12.67
CA ARG A 79 4.60 0.73 -13.86
C ARG A 79 4.51 -0.75 -13.50
N SER A 80 5.46 -1.25 -12.72
CA SER A 80 5.50 -2.65 -12.27
C SER A 80 4.27 -3.00 -11.42
N ARG A 81 3.92 -2.15 -10.44
CA ARG A 81 2.72 -2.36 -9.61
C ARG A 81 1.44 -2.31 -10.44
N HIS A 82 1.34 -1.40 -11.39
CA HIS A 82 0.19 -1.34 -12.30
C HIS A 82 0.04 -2.62 -13.13
N ALA A 83 1.15 -3.14 -13.67
CA ALA A 83 1.14 -4.41 -14.42
C ALA A 83 0.71 -5.60 -13.54
N LEU A 84 1.17 -5.66 -12.28
CA LEU A 84 0.73 -6.71 -11.34
C LEU A 84 -0.77 -6.63 -11.04
N VAL A 85 -1.35 -5.42 -10.96
CA VAL A 85 -2.81 -5.25 -10.80
C VAL A 85 -3.54 -5.76 -12.05
N GLN A 86 -3.03 -5.49 -13.24
CA GLN A 86 -3.60 -6.02 -14.48
C GLN A 86 -3.51 -7.55 -14.54
N ILE A 87 -2.41 -8.14 -14.06
CA ILE A 87 -2.25 -9.60 -13.96
C ILE A 87 -3.28 -10.21 -13.00
N LEU A 88 -3.53 -9.56 -11.85
CA LEU A 88 -4.58 -10.00 -10.91
C LEU A 88 -5.96 -10.00 -11.57
N ALA A 89 -6.30 -8.90 -12.27
CA ALA A 89 -7.58 -8.79 -12.96
C ALA A 89 -7.74 -9.87 -14.04
N ALA A 90 -6.72 -10.02 -14.91
CA ALA A 90 -6.74 -11.02 -15.97
C ALA A 90 -6.82 -12.46 -15.43
N GLY A 91 -6.17 -12.73 -14.29
CA GLY A 91 -6.22 -14.04 -13.65
C GLY A 91 -7.58 -14.37 -13.02
N ALA A 92 -8.26 -13.37 -12.46
CA ALA A 92 -9.62 -13.53 -11.92
C ALA A 92 -10.64 -13.91 -13.02
N ASP A 93 -10.47 -13.40 -14.24
CA ASP A 93 -11.35 -13.69 -15.37
C ASP A 93 -11.13 -15.09 -15.99
N ALA A 94 -10.08 -15.82 -15.58
CA ALA A 94 -9.71 -17.12 -16.13
C ALA A 94 -10.58 -18.30 -15.65
N ASP A 95 -11.70 -18.04 -14.96
CA ASP A 95 -12.58 -19.05 -14.38
C ASP A 95 -13.29 -19.96 -15.40
N SER A 96 -13.24 -19.61 -16.68
CA SER A 96 -13.81 -20.42 -17.77
C SER A 96 -12.80 -21.35 -18.45
N ALA A 97 -11.52 -21.33 -18.04
CA ALA A 97 -10.47 -22.13 -18.65
C ALA A 97 -10.40 -23.57 -18.12
N GLY A 98 -9.80 -24.48 -18.89
CA GLY A 98 -9.53 -25.85 -18.46
C GLY A 98 -8.64 -25.92 -17.21
N ASP A 99 -8.69 -27.05 -16.50
CA ASP A 99 -8.13 -27.19 -15.13
C ASP A 99 -6.66 -26.75 -14.99
N GLY A 100 -5.81 -27.08 -15.98
CA GLY A 100 -4.40 -26.66 -15.98
C GLY A 100 -4.20 -25.15 -16.06
N HIS A 101 -5.01 -24.45 -16.85
CA HIS A 101 -4.98 -22.98 -16.96
C HIS A 101 -5.53 -22.30 -15.70
N ARG A 102 -6.55 -22.90 -15.08
CA ARG A 102 -7.10 -22.41 -13.81
C ARG A 102 -6.07 -22.48 -12.68
N ALA A 103 -5.32 -23.58 -12.58
CA ALA A 103 -4.26 -23.74 -11.58
C ALA A 103 -3.12 -22.73 -11.76
N LEU A 104 -2.69 -22.51 -13.01
CA LEU A 104 -1.69 -21.49 -13.33
C LEU A 104 -2.19 -20.08 -12.98
N SER A 105 -3.43 -19.76 -13.34
CA SER A 105 -4.04 -18.46 -13.04
C SER A 105 -4.06 -18.18 -11.53
N LYS A 106 -4.52 -19.14 -10.72
CA LYS A 106 -4.51 -19.02 -9.25
C LYS A 106 -3.11 -18.75 -8.70
N LYS A 107 -2.09 -19.41 -9.24
CA LYS A 107 -0.68 -19.19 -8.85
C LYS A 107 -0.22 -17.78 -9.21
N MET A 108 -0.57 -17.29 -10.41
CA MET A 108 -0.24 -15.92 -10.84
C MET A 108 -0.91 -14.88 -9.94
N CYS A 109 -2.19 -15.07 -9.63
CA CYS A 109 -2.91 -14.19 -8.70
C CYS A 109 -2.29 -14.20 -7.31
N PHE A 110 -1.91 -15.37 -6.80
CA PHE A 110 -1.23 -15.48 -5.52
C PHE A 110 0.08 -14.67 -5.50
N LEU A 111 0.96 -14.88 -6.50
CA LEU A 111 2.25 -14.18 -6.57
C LEU A 111 2.09 -12.66 -6.75
N ALA A 112 1.12 -12.22 -7.57
CA ALA A 112 0.86 -10.81 -7.74
C ALA A 112 0.30 -10.18 -6.45
N ASN A 113 -0.60 -10.87 -5.75
CA ASN A 113 -1.14 -10.40 -4.49
C ASN A 113 -0.10 -10.40 -3.36
N ASP A 114 0.85 -11.34 -3.34
CA ASP A 114 1.95 -11.37 -2.35
C ASP A 114 2.82 -10.11 -2.43
N VAL A 115 3.09 -9.61 -3.64
CA VAL A 115 3.83 -8.35 -3.85
C VAL A 115 2.96 -7.11 -3.62
N LEU A 116 1.69 -7.18 -4.04
CA LEU A 116 0.80 -6.03 -3.99
C LEU A 116 0.17 -5.82 -2.61
N ASP A 117 0.02 -6.90 -1.83
CA ASP A 117 -0.67 -6.98 -0.54
C ASP A 117 -2.03 -6.27 -0.59
N LEU A 118 -2.85 -6.61 -1.59
CA LEU A 118 -4.17 -6.01 -1.84
C LEU A 118 -5.29 -6.79 -1.14
N TYR A 119 -5.21 -8.11 -1.15
CA TYR A 119 -6.16 -9.00 -0.52
C TYR A 119 -5.50 -9.67 0.67
N GLN A 120 -5.99 -9.36 1.88
CA GLN A 120 -5.57 -10.10 3.06
C GLN A 120 -6.27 -11.47 3.08
N PRO A 121 -5.55 -12.57 3.35
CA PRO A 121 -6.18 -13.86 3.56
C PRO A 121 -7.14 -13.75 4.75
N GLN A 122 -8.42 -14.02 4.54
CA GLN A 122 -9.38 -14.12 5.64
C GLN A 122 -8.98 -15.32 6.50
N SER A 123 -8.32 -15.04 7.63
CA SER A 123 -8.09 -16.03 8.68
C SER A 123 -9.42 -16.33 9.36
N TYR A 124 -9.99 -17.50 9.05
CA TYR A 124 -11.12 -18.09 9.76
C TYR A 124 -10.70 -18.69 11.10
#